data_AF-A0A0Q3QS38-F1
#
_entry.id   AF-A0A0Q3QS38-F1
#
_cell.length_a   1.000
_cell.length_b   1.000
_cell.length_c   1.000
_cell.angle_alpha   90.00
_cell.angle_beta   90.00
_cell.angle_gamma   90.00
#
_symmetry.space_group_name_H-M   'P 1'
#
loop_
_entity.id
_entity.type
_entity.pdbx_description
1 polymer ?
#
loop_
_entity_poly.entity_id
_entity_poly.type
_entity_poly.pdbx_seq_one_letter_code
_entity_poly.pdbx_strand_id
1 'polypeptide(L)' 'MSVKALKKGDKVVMHTCIEAEAHNGKIWTCRTDEFKHHPKHDYTVVMLEGFSGSFQTEYLQKVNI' A
#
# COMPACT_ATOMS: atom_id res chain seq x y z
N MET A 1 -9.11 -14.31 -8.73
CA MET A 1 -8.51 -13.81 -7.48
C MET A 1 -8.73 -12.30 -7.46
N SER A 2 -9.74 -11.81 -6.73
CA SER A 2 -10.13 -10.40 -6.76
C SER A 2 -9.14 -9.56 -5.97
N VAL A 3 -8.05 -9.15 -6.61
CA VAL A 3 -7.12 -8.15 -6.08
C VAL A 3 -7.95 -6.88 -5.93
N LYS A 4 -8.33 -6.54 -4.69
CA LYS A 4 -9.06 -5.30 -4.41
C LYS A 4 -8.09 -4.16 -4.67
N ALA A 5 -8.14 -3.64 -5.88
CA ALA A 5 -7.23 -2.59 -6.32
C ALA A 5 -7.29 -1.41 -5.34
N LEU A 6 -6.17 -1.07 -4.70
CA LEU A 6 -6.02 0.14 -3.90
C LEU A 6 -6.15 1.34 -4.83
N LYS A 7 -7.05 2.25 -4.47
CA LYS A 7 -7.30 3.46 -5.26
C LYS A 7 -6.72 4.67 -4.54
N LYS A 8 -6.46 5.73 -5.32
CA LYS A 8 -6.16 7.03 -4.75
C LYS A 8 -7.24 7.43 -3.73
N GLY A 9 -6.81 7.82 -2.54
CA GLY A 9 -7.67 8.18 -1.41
C GLY A 9 -7.99 7.03 -0.46
N ASP A 10 -7.67 5.79 -0.81
CA ASP A 10 -7.83 4.68 0.13
C ASP A 10 -6.86 4.80 1.30
N LYS A 11 -7.34 4.41 2.47
CA LYS A 11 -6.53 4.33 3.69
C LYS A 11 -6.02 2.92 3.87
N VAL A 12 -4.71 2.80 4.10
CA VAL A 12 -4.02 1.53 4.28
C VAL A 12 -3.12 1.59 5.49
N VAL A 13 -2.84 0.43 6.08
CA VAL A 13 -1.83 0.27 7.12
C VAL A 13 -0.77 -0.68 6.60
N MET A 14 0.49 -0.40 6.92
CA MET A 14 1.57 -1.35 6.65
C MET A 14 1.44 -2.51 7.63
N HIS A 15 1.44 -3.74 7.13
CA HIS A 15 1.50 -4.94 7.96
C HIS A 15 2.68 -5.80 7.54
N THR A 16 3.22 -6.62 8.45
CA THR A 16 4.35 -7.54 8.15
C THR A 16 5.62 -6.85 7.60
N CYS A 17 5.97 -5.66 8.10
CA CYS A 17 7.30 -5.07 7.94
C CYS A 17 7.91 -4.80 9.32
N ILE A 18 9.24 -4.85 9.46
CA ILE A 18 9.92 -4.47 10.72
C ILE A 18 9.58 -3.01 11.10
N GLU A 19 9.32 -2.17 10.09
CA GLU A 19 8.84 -0.80 10.27
C GLU A 19 7.37 -0.72 10.71
N ALA A 20 6.57 -1.78 10.57
CA ALA A 20 5.20 -1.82 11.09
C ALA A 20 5.18 -1.90 12.63
N GLU A 21 6.24 -2.41 13.27
CA GLU A 21 6.39 -2.30 14.72
C GLU A 21 6.72 -0.86 15.14
N ALA A 22 7.57 -0.17 14.36
CA ALA A 22 7.93 1.23 14.59
C ALA A 22 6.79 2.22 14.23
N HIS A 23 5.93 1.86 13.29
CA HIS A 23 4.79 2.65 12.82
C HIS A 23 3.45 1.94 13.06
N ASN A 24 3.36 1.18 14.16
CA ASN A 24 2.17 0.41 14.49
C ASN A 24 0.95 1.33 14.66
N GLY A 25 -0.11 1.07 13.90
CA GLY A 25 -1.31 1.90 13.90
C GLY A 25 -1.24 3.16 13.04
N LYS A 26 -0.15 3.40 12.29
CA LYS A 26 -0.09 4.52 11.34
C LYS A 26 -0.89 4.18 10.09
N ILE A 27 -1.92 4.99 9.84
CA ILE A 27 -2.72 4.92 8.62
C ILE A 27 -2.06 5.82 7.58
N TRP A 28 -1.83 5.26 6.40
CA TRP A 28 -1.33 5.95 5.23
C TRP A 28 -2.44 6.12 4.21
N THR A 29 -2.43 7.24 3.50
CA THR A 29 -3.37 7.52 2.42
C THR A 29 -2.71 7.21 1.08
N CYS A 30 -3.36 6.41 0.24
CA CYS A 30 -2.92 6.16 -1.12
C CYS A 30 -2.98 7.46 -1.94
N ARG A 31 -1.83 7.93 -2.40
CA ARG A 31 -1.70 9.11 -3.27
C ARG A 31 -2.06 8.79 -4.71
N THR A 32 -1.86 7.55 -5.14
CA THR A 32 -2.19 7.06 -6.47
C THR A 32 -3.00 5.79 -6.41
N ASP A 33 -3.54 5.40 -7.55
CA ASP A 33 -4.03 4.05 -7.81
C ASP A 33 -2.85 3.06 -7.80
N GLU A 34 -3.14 1.80 -7.50
CA GLU A 34 -2.13 0.74 -7.63
C GLU A 34 -1.77 0.51 -9.10
N PHE A 35 -0.48 0.34 -9.36
CA PHE A 35 0.03 0.06 -10.69
C PHE A 35 1.04 -1.08 -10.64
N LYS A 36 1.09 -1.87 -11.72
CA LYS A 36 2.13 -2.88 -11.89
C LYS A 36 3.45 -2.18 -12.21
N HIS A 37 4.41 -2.31 -11.31
CA HIS A 37 5.74 -1.75 -11.54
C HIS A 37 6.54 -2.56 -12.58
N HIS A 38 6.25 -3.86 -12.70
CA HIS A 38 6.97 -4.74 -13.60
C HIS A 38 6.02 -5.61 -14.44
N PRO A 39 6.20 -5.71 -15.76
CA PRO A 39 5.34 -6.54 -16.62
C PRO A 39 5.56 -8.05 -16.42
N LYS A 40 6.69 -8.43 -15.79
CA LYS A 40 7.07 -9.82 -15.51
C LYS A 40 6.77 -10.30 -14.09
N HIS A 41 6.42 -9.39 -13.19
CA HIS A 41 6.10 -9.75 -11.81
C HIS A 41 4.67 -9.36 -11.49
N ASP A 42 3.98 -10.24 -10.76
CA ASP A 42 2.60 -10.05 -10.34
C ASP A 42 2.47 -9.24 -9.03
N TYR A 43 3.42 -8.36 -8.74
CA TYR A 43 3.26 -7.40 -7.64
C TYR A 43 2.77 -6.05 -8.15
N THR A 44 1.81 -5.47 -7.42
CA THR A 44 1.38 -4.09 -7.62
C THR A 44 1.99 -3.20 -6.55
N VAL A 45 2.23 -1.94 -6.89
CA VAL A 45 2.74 -0.93 -5.97
C VAL A 45 1.81 0.27 -5.96
N VAL A 46 1.82 1.01 -4.86
CA VAL A 46 1.07 2.25 -4.69
C VAL A 46 1.98 3.31 -4.06
N MET A 47 1.74 4.58 -4.39
CA MET A 47 2.41 5.68 -3.71
C MET A 47 1.57 6.13 -2.52
N LEU A 48 2.21 6.31 -1.36
CA LEU A 48 1.55 6.77 -0.14
C LEU A 48 1.85 8.25 0.11
N GLU A 49 0.89 8.96 0.69
CA GLU A 49 1.03 10.36 1.04
C GLU A 49 1.90 10.51 2.31
N GLY A 50 2.98 11.28 2.21
CA GLY A 50 3.97 11.42 3.29
C GLY A 50 5.03 10.31 3.36
N PHE A 51 5.03 9.37 2.42
CA PHE A 51 6.08 8.36 2.27
C PHE A 51 6.88 8.62 1.00
N SER A 52 8.21 8.71 1.11
CA SER A 52 9.09 8.89 -0.03
C SER A 52 9.40 7.54 -0.69
N GLY A 53 8.43 6.99 -1.43
CA GLY A 53 8.60 5.75 -2.18
C GLY A 53 7.28 5.14 -2.65
N SER A 54 7.39 4.17 -3.57
CA SER A 54 6.30 3.25 -3.90
C SER A 54 6.38 2.04 -2.98
N PHE A 55 5.23 1.59 -2.49
CA PHE A 55 5.13 0.47 -1.57
C PHE A 55 4.29 -0.65 -2.18
N GLN A 56 4.71 -1.90 -1.97
CA GLN A 56 4.02 -3.05 -2.50
C GLN A 56 2.67 -3.24 -1.80
N THR A 57 1.61 -3.40 -2.58
CA THR A 57 0.24 -3.55 -2.10
C THR A 57 0.04 -4.81 -1.27
N GLU A 58 0.86 -5.84 -1.49
CA GLU A 58 0.83 -7.10 -0.74
C GLU A 58 1.13 -6.92 0.76
N TYR A 59 1.92 -5.89 1.11
CA TYR A 59 2.25 -5.54 2.50
C TYR A 59 1.38 -4.41 3.04
N LEU A 60 0.32 -4.04 2.32
CA LEU A 60 -0.63 -3.00 2.69
C LEU A 60 -2.01 -3.59 2.93
N GLN A 61 -2.52 -3.35 4.13
CA GLN A 61 -3.88 -3.73 4.47
C GLN A 61 -4.79 -2.52 4.40
N LYS A 62 -5.77 -2.54 3.48
CA LYS A 62 -6.82 -1.52 3.43
C LYS A 62 -7.62 -1.50 4.72
N VAL A 63 -7.74 -0.32 5.32
CA VAL A 63 -8.58 -0.08 6.49
C VAL A 63 -9.80 0.75 6.08
N ASN A 64 -10.98 0.33 6.51
CA ASN A 64 -12.22 1.06 6.28
C ASN A 64 -12.61 1.74 7.59
N ILE A 65 -12.24 3.01 7.72
CA ILE A 65 -12.56 3.91 8.85
C ILE A 65 -13.56 4.96 8.39
#